data_AF-A0A383CWP7-F1
#
_entry.id   AF-A0A383CWP7-F1
#
_cell.length_a   1.000
_cell.length_b   1.000
_cell.length_c   1.000
_cell.angle_alpha   90.00
_cell.angle_beta   90.00
_cell.angle_gamma   90.00
#
_symmetry.space_group_name_H-M   'P 1'
#
loop_
_entity.id
_entity.type
_entity.pdbx_description
1 polymer ?
#
loop_
_entity_poly.entity_id
_entity_poly.type
_entity_poly.pdbx_seq_one_letter_code
_entity_poly.pdbx_strand_id
1 'polypeptide(L)' 'MNISTRWLREWVDPKVSDIELSEKLTMAGLEVERVAPVAPPFEGLVVGIVVSCVKHPNADKLSLCEVDIGVDSNLQII' A
#
# COMPACT_ATOMS: atom_id res chain seq x y z
N MET A 1 -7.69 -16.03 -9.35
CA MET A 1 -8.38 -15.26 -8.27
C MET A 1 -7.30 -14.70 -7.35
N ASN A 2 -7.33 -13.41 -7.01
CA ASN A 2 -6.31 -12.80 -6.15
C ASN A 2 -6.88 -12.54 -4.76
N ILE A 3 -6.17 -12.95 -3.72
CA ILE A 3 -6.60 -12.83 -2.33
C ILE A 3 -5.42 -12.37 -1.48
N SER A 4 -5.68 -11.47 -0.53
CA SER A 4 -4.69 -11.06 0.46
C SER A 4 -4.48 -12.15 1.50
N THR A 5 -3.22 -12.56 1.73
CA THR A 5 -2.87 -13.48 2.82
C THR A 5 -3.21 -12.89 4.19
N ARG A 6 -3.08 -11.56 4.36
CA ARG A 6 -3.53 -10.85 5.56
C ARG A 6 -5.02 -11.05 5.79
N TRP A 7 -5.84 -10.90 4.75
CA TRP A 7 -7.29 -11.08 4.87
C TRP A 7 -7.66 -12.52 5.18
N LEU A 8 -7.03 -13.51 4.55
CA LEU A 8 -7.25 -14.94 4.88
C LEU A 8 -6.95 -15.24 6.35
N ARG A 9 -5.89 -14.65 6.90
CA ARG A 9 -5.46 -14.83 8.30
C ARG A 9 -6.43 -14.22 9.32
N GLU A 10 -7.28 -13.27 8.92
CA GLU A 10 -8.36 -12.78 9.78
C GLU A 10 -9.43 -13.87 10.04
N TRP A 11 -9.58 -14.84 9.13
CA TRP A 11 -10.52 -15.96 9.28
C TRP A 11 -9.85 -17.20 9.87
N VAL A 12 -8.62 -17.49 9.46
CA VAL A 12 -7.84 -18.63 9.94
C VAL A 12 -6.34 -18.32 9.85
N ASP A 13 -5.63 -18.31 10.98
CA ASP A 13 -4.21 -17.93 11.06
C ASP A 13 -3.29 -19.12 11.41
N PRO A 14 -2.98 -19.99 10.44
CA PRO A 14 -1.98 -21.04 10.66
C PRO A 14 -0.60 -20.39 10.79
N LYS A 15 0.19 -20.85 11.78
CA LYS A 15 1.56 -20.37 12.02
C LYS A 15 2.56 -20.99 11.02
N VAL A 16 2.36 -20.66 9.74
CA VAL A 16 3.17 -21.06 8.58
C VAL A 16 3.44 -19.84 7.71
N SER A 17 4.49 -19.90 6.91
CA SER A 17 4.82 -18.87 5.92
C SER A 17 3.79 -18.82 4.77
N ASP A 18 3.78 -17.73 4.00
CA ASP A 18 2.88 -17.59 2.84
C ASP A 18 3.24 -18.58 1.71
N ILE A 19 4.50 -18.99 1.61
CA ILE A 19 4.95 -20.03 0.67
C ILE A 19 4.35 -21.39 1.08
N GLU A 20 4.54 -21.81 2.34
CA GLU A 20 3.97 -23.07 2.84
C GLU A 20 2.44 -23.09 2.77
N LEU A 21 1.79 -21.94 3.01
CA LEU A 21 0.34 -21.81 2.84
C LEU A 21 -0.07 -22.07 1.39
N SER A 22 0.65 -21.52 0.41
CA SER A 22 0.37 -21.71 -1.02
C SER A 22 0.50 -23.16 -1.48
N GLU A 23 1.49 -23.89 -0.95
CA GLU A 23 1.68 -25.32 -1.22
C GLU A 23 0.50 -26.13 -0.66
N LYS A 24 0.10 -25.85 0.59
CA LYS A 24 -1.04 -26.53 1.23
C LYS A 24 -2.37 -26.28 0.51
N LEU A 25 -2.59 -25.06 0.03
CA LEU A 25 -3.76 -24.74 -0.79
C LEU A 25 -3.77 -25.54 -2.09
N THR A 26 -2.62 -25.58 -2.78
CA THR A 26 -2.46 -26.38 -4.01
C THR A 26 -2.73 -27.86 -3.74
N MET A 27 -2.20 -28.42 -2.65
CA MET A 27 -2.44 -29.80 -2.22
C MET A 27 -3.90 -30.07 -1.84
N ALA A 28 -4.64 -29.06 -1.38
CA ALA A 28 -6.07 -29.14 -1.10
C ALA A 28 -6.95 -29.02 -2.36
N GLY A 29 -6.34 -28.89 -3.55
CA GLY A 29 -7.04 -28.74 -4.84
C GLY A 29 -7.30 -27.30 -5.25
N LEU A 30 -6.75 -26.32 -4.53
CA LEU A 30 -6.83 -24.89 -4.83
C LEU A 30 -5.48 -24.43 -5.39
N GLU A 31 -5.29 -24.60 -6.71
CA GLU A 31 -4.03 -24.28 -7.38
C GLU A 31 -3.63 -22.80 -7.19
N VAL A 32 -2.40 -22.58 -6.71
CA VAL A 32 -1.83 -21.24 -6.54
C VAL A 32 -0.79 -20.98 -7.62
N GLU A 33 -1.14 -20.16 -8.61
CA GLU A 33 -0.25 -19.82 -9.72
C GLU A 33 0.94 -18.94 -9.28
N ARG A 34 0.72 -18.03 -8.33
CA ARG A 34 1.72 -17.04 -7.93
C ARG A 34 1.50 -16.51 -6.51
N VAL A 35 2.60 -16.30 -5.80
CA VAL A 35 2.68 -15.49 -4.58
C VAL A 35 3.53 -14.25 -4.87
N ALA A 36 3.03 -13.07 -4.50
CA ALA A 36 3.73 -11.81 -4.74
C ALA A 36 3.41 -10.78 -3.64
N PRO A 37 4.36 -9.89 -3.29
CA PRO A 37 4.09 -8.79 -2.39
C PRO A 37 3.10 -7.80 -3.02
N VAL A 38 2.29 -7.14 -2.18
CA VAL A 38 1.33 -6.12 -2.64
C VAL A 38 2.03 -4.87 -3.15
N ALA A 39 3.22 -4.55 -2.61
CA ALA A 39 4.05 -3.44 -3.06
C ALA A 39 5.55 -3.75 -2.85
N PRO A 40 6.46 -3.09 -3.58
CA PRO A 40 7.89 -3.12 -3.29
C PRO A 40 8.21 -2.52 -1.91
N PRO A 41 9.39 -2.81 -1.32
CA PRO A 41 9.83 -2.14 -0.10
C PRO A 41 10.08 -0.66 -0.35
N PHE A 42 9.63 0.19 0.58
CA PHE A 42 9.88 1.62 0.62
C PHE A 42 10.00 2.08 2.07
N GLU A 43 10.72 3.18 2.30
CA GLU A 43 10.92 3.80 3.61
C GLU A 43 10.58 5.29 3.56
N GLY A 44 10.21 5.89 4.70
CA GLY A 44 9.91 7.32 4.80
C GLY A 44 8.57 7.77 4.21
N LEU A 45 7.71 6.84 3.77
CA LEU A 45 6.37 7.16 3.27
C LEU A 45 5.40 7.36 4.44
N VAL A 46 4.73 8.51 4.47
CA VAL A 46 3.75 8.87 5.49
C VAL A 46 2.43 9.29 4.87
N VAL A 47 1.35 9.23 5.66
CA VAL A 47 0.05 9.78 5.26
C VAL A 47 0.04 11.27 5.55
N GLY A 48 -0.41 12.08 4.60
CA GLY A 48 -0.59 13.52 4.75
C GLY A 48 -1.96 13.99 4.31
N ILE A 49 -2.36 15.16 4.79
CA ILE A 49 -3.63 15.82 4.47
C ILE A 49 -3.34 17.07 3.67
N VAL A 50 -3.96 17.21 2.50
CA VAL A 50 -3.87 18.44 1.70
C VAL A 50 -4.75 19.50 2.36
N VAL A 51 -4.12 20.55 2.91
CA VAL A 51 -4.83 21.66 3.57
C VAL A 51 -5.17 22.79 2.60
N SER A 52 -4.37 22.96 1.54
CA SER A 52 -4.58 23.96 0.50
C SER A 52 -4.06 23.44 -0.82
N CYS A 53 -4.72 23.82 -1.92
CA CYS A 53 -4.34 23.47 -3.27
C CYS A 53 -4.65 24.65 -4.20
N VAL A 54 -3.61 25.26 -4.75
CA VAL A 54 -3.74 26.40 -5.68
C VAL A 54 -3.05 26.08 -7.02
N LYS A 55 -3.45 26.75 -8.09
CA LYS A 55 -2.84 26.53 -9.41
C LYS A 55 -1.38 27.02 -9.42
N HIS A 56 -0.48 26.25 -10.01
CA HIS A 56 0.92 26.66 -10.12
C HIS A 56 1.05 27.89 -11.03
N PRO A 57 1.73 28.97 -10.59
CA PRO A 57 1.74 30.25 -11.32
C PRO A 57 2.39 30.15 -12.71
N ASN A 58 3.35 29.23 -12.87
CA ASN A 58 4.14 29.09 -14.09
C ASN A 58 3.88 27.78 -14.85
N ALA A 59 2.90 26.97 -14.44
CA ALA A 59 2.64 25.67 -15.07
C ALA A 59 1.14 25.36 -15.09
N ASP A 60 0.59 25.24 -16.29
CA ASP A 60 -0.86 25.14 -16.48
C ASP A 60 -1.48 23.84 -15.93
N LYS A 61 -0.67 22.76 -15.84
CA LYS A 61 -1.10 21.42 -15.42
C LYS A 61 -0.65 21.02 -14.01
N LEU A 62 0.03 21.90 -13.29
CA LEU A 62 0.53 21.61 -11.94
C LEU A 62 -0.25 22.39 -10.89
N SER A 63 -0.28 21.84 -9.68
CA SER A 63 -0.84 22.49 -8.50
C SER A 63 0.27 22.75 -7.50
N LEU A 64 0.08 23.71 -6.61
CA LEU A 64 0.92 23.95 -5.47
C LEU A 64 0.08 23.60 -4.25
N CYS A 65 0.42 22.49 -3.61
CA CYS A 65 -0.29 21.93 -2.47
C CYS A 65 0.47 22.23 -1.18
N GLU A 66 -0.24 22.70 -0.16
CA GLU A 66 0.24 22.66 1.22
C GLU A 66 -0.30 21.38 1.87
N VAL A 67 0.61 20.57 2.42
CA VAL A 67 0.30 19.24 2.96
C VAL A 67 0.79 19.16 4.40
N ASP A 68 -0.14 18.87 5.30
CA ASP A 68 0.16 18.55 6.69
C ASP A 68 0.50 17.06 6.81
N ILE A 69 1.66 16.75 7.36
CA ILE A 69 2.14 15.38 7.63
C ILE A 69 2.29 15.08 9.13
N GLY A 70 1.72 15.92 9.99
CA GLY A 70 1.79 15.79 11.45
C GLY A 70 3.10 16.28 12.07
N VAL A 71 3.79 17.23 11.43
CA VAL A 71 5.00 17.90 11.93
C VAL A 71 4.74 19.38 12.20
N ASP A 72 5.71 20.10 12.75
CA ASP A 72 5.54 21.49 13.22
C ASP A 72 5.07 22.48 12.14
N SER A 73 5.33 22.21 10.86
CA SER A 73 4.94 23.07 9.74
C SER A 73 4.52 22.27 8.51
N ASN A 74 3.48 22.74 7.81
CA ASN A 74 3.04 22.17 6.54
C ASN A 74 4.16 22.18 5.50
N LEU A 75 4.20 21.14 4.67
CA LEU A 75 5.12 21.03 3.55
C LEU A 75 4.48 21.56 2.27
N GLN A 76 5.30 22.16 1.42
CA GLN A 76 4.89 22.55 0.07
C GLN A 76 5.26 21.47 -0.94
N ILE A 77 4.29 20.99 -1.70
CA ILE A 77 4.41 19.91 -2.69
C ILE A 77 3.82 20.40 -4.03
N ILE A 78 4.51 20.12 -5.14
CA ILE A 78 4.11 20.48 -6.52
C ILE A 78 3.53 19.26 -7.24
#